data_AF-A0A9W9ANV5-F1
#
_entry.id   AF-A0A9W9ANV5-F1
#
_cell.length_a   1.000
_cell.length_b   1.000
_cell.length_c   1.000
_cell.angle_alpha   90.00
_cell.angle_beta   90.00
_cell.angle_gamma   90.00
#
_symmetry.space_group_name_H-M   'P 1'
#
loop_
_entity.id
_entity.type
_entity.pdbx_description
1 polymer ?
#
loop_
_entity_poly.entity_id
_entity_poly.type
_entity_poly.pdbx_seq_one_letter_code
_entity_poly.pdbx_strand_id
1 'polypeptide(L)'
;MSKPVLYVFGGSVWSAALSICSAELFSEGGVEYQTINLMKGENFAPSFIRKNPNATLPTLEAEGQVYTSTAEVTSYLVKKASTKVKPANPEFIDILHADKLDPNFALFLFRDDEEHKAKSELGNGFLGGRQAALEEYSVHPEAEPHKSFYDGKIASNGEFLALYQGKAPKDEFFSQSYAHFNNIATFFKENLVSYLPLSGFIGGEIPDEDDYHLGAWLTRIAASLGAKNKDDAISAFEKGFKGPVPAPIVSYWRAWTERASWIKVYPELH
;
A
#
# COMPACT_ATOMS: atom_id res chain seq x y z
N MET A 1 9.73 26.69 11.68
CA MET A 1 8.83 26.15 10.64
C MET A 1 7.92 25.12 11.31
N SER A 2 6.64 25.02 10.89
CA SER A 2 5.76 23.96 11.39
C SER A 2 6.30 22.59 10.96
N LYS A 3 6.09 21.56 11.79
CA LYS A 3 6.49 20.20 11.46
C LYS A 3 5.61 19.67 10.31
N PRO A 4 6.16 18.81 9.43
CA PRO A 4 5.34 18.13 8.44
C PRO A 4 4.33 17.21 9.15
N VAL A 5 3.07 17.24 8.70
CA VAL A 5 1.98 16.38 9.19
C VAL A 5 1.68 15.32 8.13
N LEU A 6 1.98 14.07 8.44
CA LEU A 6 1.79 12.91 7.59
C LEU A 6 0.50 12.18 7.99
N TYR A 7 -0.47 12.18 7.07
CA TYR A 7 -1.72 11.45 7.21
C TYR A 7 -1.53 10.01 6.76
N VAL A 8 -1.78 9.05 7.66
CA VAL A 8 -1.49 7.63 7.46
C VAL A 8 -2.60 6.72 7.99
N PHE A 9 -2.55 5.46 7.56
CA PHE A 9 -3.32 4.38 8.16
C PHE A 9 -2.44 3.12 8.25
N GLY A 10 -2.39 2.47 9.42
CA GLY A 10 -1.52 1.30 9.61
C GLY A 10 -1.83 0.13 8.66
N GLY A 11 -3.08 -0.01 8.22
CA GLY A 11 -3.47 -1.00 7.21
C GLY A 11 -3.16 -0.63 5.76
N SER A 12 -2.66 0.58 5.48
CA SER A 12 -2.33 1.04 4.12
C SER A 12 -0.88 0.72 3.77
N VAL A 13 -0.66 -0.04 2.68
CA VAL A 13 0.68 -0.37 2.17
C VAL A 13 1.48 0.89 1.83
N TRP A 14 0.85 1.87 1.20
CA TRP A 14 1.54 3.08 0.80
C TRP A 14 1.79 4.02 1.98
N SER A 15 0.94 4.02 3.00
CA SER A 15 1.29 4.70 4.27
C SER A 15 2.46 4.03 4.98
N ALA A 16 2.57 2.70 4.90
CA ALA A 16 3.68 1.97 5.48
C ALA A 16 5.02 2.34 4.83
N ALA A 17 5.07 2.52 3.50
CA ALA A 17 6.26 3.03 2.80
C ALA A 17 6.77 4.33 3.42
N LEU A 18 5.88 5.28 3.73
CA LEU A 18 6.27 6.57 4.32
C LEU A 18 6.59 6.47 5.80
N SER A 19 5.94 5.55 6.51
CA SER A 19 6.24 5.30 7.93
C SER A 19 7.64 4.69 8.08
N ILE A 20 8.03 3.79 7.16
CA ILE A 20 9.40 3.25 7.09
C ILE A 20 10.39 4.35 6.73
N CYS A 21 10.14 5.09 5.64
CA CYS A 21 10.98 6.21 5.21
C CYS A 21 11.21 7.22 6.34
N SER A 22 10.15 7.64 7.03
CA SER A 22 10.28 8.57 8.15
C SER A 22 11.03 7.97 9.34
N ALA A 23 10.84 6.69 9.66
CA ALA A 23 11.56 6.02 10.74
C ALA A 23 13.06 5.84 10.45
N GLU A 24 13.45 5.75 9.17
CA GLU A 24 14.84 5.68 8.74
C GLU A 24 15.52 7.05 8.70
N LEU A 25 14.79 8.09 8.30
CA LEU A 25 15.37 9.38 7.94
C LEU A 25 15.22 10.48 8.97
N PHE A 26 14.28 10.35 9.90
CA PHE A 26 13.96 11.39 10.89
C PHE A 26 14.11 10.86 12.31
N SER A 27 14.61 11.72 13.20
CA SER A 27 14.52 11.46 14.64
C SER A 27 13.07 11.44 15.08
N GLU A 28 12.81 10.80 16.22
CA GLU A 28 11.49 10.78 16.83
C GLU A 28 10.91 12.20 16.99
N GLY A 29 9.65 12.37 16.58
CA GLY A 29 8.98 13.68 16.56
C GLY A 29 9.41 14.65 15.45
N GLY A 30 10.25 14.22 14.50
CA GLY A 30 10.60 15.00 13.30
C GLY A 30 9.48 15.12 12.27
N VAL A 31 8.54 14.16 12.29
CA VAL A 31 7.30 14.14 11.50
C VAL A 31 6.14 13.90 12.47
N GLU A 32 5.07 14.67 12.31
CA GLU A 32 3.82 14.46 13.04
C GLU A 32 2.92 13.50 12.25
N TYR A 33 2.27 12.57 12.94
CA TYR A 33 1.41 11.57 12.30
C TYR A 33 -0.05 11.80 12.67
N GLN A 34 -0.91 11.84 11.67
CA GLN A 34 -2.36 11.87 11.86
C GLN A 34 -2.98 10.60 11.24
N THR A 35 -3.73 9.85 12.04
CA THR A 35 -4.41 8.66 11.54
C THR A 35 -5.71 9.04 10.83
N ILE A 36 -5.90 8.48 9.64
CA ILE A 36 -7.17 8.53 8.88
C ILE A 36 -7.65 7.09 8.70
N ASN A 37 -8.70 6.69 9.40
CA ASN A 37 -9.16 5.31 9.42
C ASN A 37 -9.88 4.91 8.13
N LEU A 38 -9.17 4.18 7.26
CA LEU A 38 -9.70 3.72 5.98
C LEU A 38 -10.83 2.69 6.12
N MET A 39 -10.86 1.91 7.21
CA MET A 39 -11.94 0.95 7.48
C MET A 39 -13.27 1.68 7.74
N LYS A 40 -13.19 2.85 8.39
CA LYS A 40 -14.33 3.73 8.67
C LYS A 40 -14.61 4.74 7.56
N GLY A 41 -13.84 4.69 6.47
CA GLY A 41 -13.97 5.62 5.36
C GLY A 41 -13.68 7.09 5.72
N GLU A 42 -12.89 7.38 6.76
CA GLU A 42 -12.59 8.75 7.19
C GLU A 42 -11.89 9.59 6.10
N ASN A 43 -11.22 8.92 5.16
CA ASN A 43 -10.63 9.56 3.97
C ASN A 43 -11.68 10.16 3.02
N PHE A 44 -12.95 9.75 3.15
CA PHE A 44 -14.06 10.27 2.36
C PHE A 44 -14.76 11.45 3.03
N ALA A 45 -14.35 11.88 4.22
CA ALA A 45 -14.89 13.09 4.80
C ALA A 45 -14.65 14.29 3.86
N PRO A 46 -15.61 15.21 3.65
CA PRO A 46 -15.42 16.36 2.78
C PRO A 46 -14.19 17.22 3.15
N SER A 47 -13.86 17.29 4.44
CA SER A 47 -12.66 17.96 4.94
C SER A 47 -11.35 17.33 4.46
N PHE A 48 -11.30 15.99 4.32
CA PHE A 48 -10.14 15.29 3.80
C PHE A 48 -10.08 15.37 2.27
N ILE A 49 -11.20 15.26 1.56
CA ILE A 49 -11.25 15.41 0.09
C ILE A 49 -10.76 16.79 -0.35
N ARG A 50 -11.09 17.86 0.39
CA ARG A 50 -10.54 19.20 0.12
C ARG A 50 -9.02 19.26 0.20
N LYS A 51 -8.42 18.40 1.03
CA LYS A 51 -6.96 18.32 1.22
C LYS A 51 -6.34 17.45 0.12
N ASN A 52 -6.90 16.27 -0.11
CA ASN A 52 -6.50 15.35 -1.17
C ASN A 52 -7.74 14.95 -1.99
N PRO A 53 -7.94 15.51 -3.19
CA PRO A 53 -9.09 15.23 -4.04
C PRO A 53 -9.23 13.75 -4.46
N ASN A 54 -8.15 12.97 -4.40
CA ASN A 54 -8.18 11.54 -4.66
C ASN A 54 -8.66 10.73 -3.45
N ALA A 55 -8.78 11.35 -2.27
CA ALA A 55 -9.14 10.72 -1.00
C ALA A 55 -8.22 9.54 -0.65
N THR A 56 -6.93 9.63 -0.95
CA THR A 56 -5.95 8.56 -0.75
C THR A 56 -5.00 8.87 0.39
N LEU A 57 -4.38 7.81 0.90
CA LEU A 57 -3.24 7.90 1.81
C LEU A 57 -2.02 7.27 1.14
N PRO A 58 -0.80 7.76 1.44
CA PRO A 58 -0.47 8.87 2.34
C PRO A 58 -0.94 10.24 1.83
N THR A 59 -0.98 11.23 2.70
CA THR A 59 -1.04 12.65 2.33
C THR A 59 -0.14 13.42 3.29
N LEU A 60 0.58 14.43 2.81
CA LEU A 60 1.50 15.21 3.63
C LEU A 60 1.15 16.69 3.56
N GLU A 61 1.05 17.33 4.71
CA GLU A 61 1.01 18.80 4.79
C GLU A 61 2.34 19.30 5.34
N ALA A 62 3.02 20.14 4.56
CA ALA A 62 4.28 20.72 4.98
C ALA A 62 4.54 22.04 4.26
N GLU A 63 5.11 23.02 4.97
CA GLU A 63 5.52 24.31 4.39
C GLU A 63 4.40 25.04 3.61
N GLY A 64 3.14 24.89 4.04
CA GLY A 64 1.97 25.48 3.39
C GLY A 64 1.55 24.77 2.09
N GLN A 65 2.14 23.61 1.77
CA GLN A 65 1.81 22.77 0.64
C GLN A 65 1.18 21.44 1.10
N VAL A 66 0.44 20.81 0.19
CA VAL A 66 -0.12 19.47 0.35
C VAL A 66 0.41 18.57 -0.75
N TYR A 67 1.01 17.44 -0.37
CA TYR A 67 1.47 16.40 -1.30
C TYR A 67 0.52 15.21 -1.20
N THR A 68 0.07 14.72 -2.36
CA THR A 68 -1.13 13.84 -2.43
C THR A 68 -0.87 12.48 -3.07
N SER A 69 0.37 12.24 -3.52
CA SER A 69 0.82 10.94 -4.02
C SER A 69 1.94 10.37 -3.15
N THR A 70 2.06 9.04 -3.14
CA THR A 70 3.13 8.35 -2.41
C THR A 70 4.51 8.83 -2.85
N ALA A 71 4.74 8.96 -4.17
CA ALA A 71 6.03 9.40 -4.72
C ALA A 71 6.40 10.82 -4.28
N GLU A 72 5.49 11.80 -4.42
CA GLU A 72 5.76 13.18 -3.99
C GLU A 72 6.05 13.28 -2.49
N VAL A 73 5.30 12.53 -1.68
CA VAL A 73 5.48 12.51 -0.23
C VAL A 73 6.84 11.90 0.13
N THR A 74 7.24 10.78 -0.47
CA THR A 74 8.54 10.14 -0.19
C THR A 74 9.67 11.07 -0.62
N SER A 75 9.60 11.62 -1.83
CA SER A 75 10.61 12.54 -2.35
C SER A 75 10.76 13.80 -1.49
N TYR A 76 9.66 14.33 -0.95
CA TYR A 76 9.71 15.43 0.01
C TYR A 76 10.50 15.03 1.26
N LEU A 77 10.16 13.90 1.89
CA LEU A 77 10.82 13.43 3.11
C LEU A 77 12.31 13.16 2.87
N VAL A 78 12.67 12.48 1.79
CA VAL A 78 14.07 12.22 1.39
C VAL A 78 14.84 13.53 1.20
N LYS A 79 14.24 14.51 0.52
CA LYS A 79 14.88 15.82 0.28
C LYS A 79 15.10 16.60 1.58
N LYS A 80 14.16 16.54 2.52
CA LYS A 80 14.20 17.28 3.79
C LYS A 80 15.03 16.61 4.88
N ALA A 81 15.23 15.30 4.79
CA ALA A 81 16.02 14.54 5.74
C ALA A 81 17.47 15.05 5.83
N SER A 82 18.02 15.04 7.04
CA SER A 82 19.45 15.29 7.25
C SER A 82 20.28 14.10 6.78
N THR A 83 19.81 12.88 7.03
CA THR A 83 20.36 11.65 6.48
C THR A 83 20.16 11.65 4.96
N LYS A 84 21.27 11.49 4.21
CA LYS A 84 21.23 11.49 2.75
C LYS A 84 21.17 10.07 2.21
N VAL A 85 20.13 9.80 1.45
CA VAL A 85 19.94 8.59 0.65
C VAL A 85 19.80 8.96 -0.81
N LYS A 86 19.91 7.99 -1.71
CA LYS A 86 19.74 8.24 -3.14
C LYS A 86 18.26 8.55 -3.43
N PRO A 87 17.98 9.48 -4.37
CA PRO A 87 16.62 9.67 -4.85
C PRO A 87 16.18 8.44 -5.65
N ALA A 88 14.87 8.26 -5.74
CA ALA A 88 14.28 7.14 -6.46
C ALA A 88 14.65 7.13 -7.95
N ASN A 89 14.72 5.93 -8.53
CA ASN A 89 14.66 5.75 -9.97
C ASN A 89 13.19 5.91 -10.44
N PRO A 90 12.86 6.96 -11.21
CA PRO A 90 11.47 7.21 -11.62
C PRO A 90 10.85 6.04 -12.40
N GLU A 91 11.63 5.38 -13.26
CA GLU A 91 11.14 4.22 -14.02
C GLU A 91 10.77 3.05 -13.11
N PHE A 92 11.57 2.81 -12.07
CA PHE A 92 11.28 1.75 -11.12
C PHE A 92 10.04 2.06 -10.28
N ILE A 93 9.90 3.30 -9.82
CA ILE A 93 8.70 3.75 -9.10
C ILE A 93 7.45 3.63 -9.98
N ASP A 94 7.52 4.07 -11.25
CA ASP A 94 6.40 3.95 -12.19
C ASP A 94 6.01 2.48 -12.41
N ILE A 95 6.99 1.58 -12.54
CA ILE A 95 6.74 0.14 -12.65
C ILE A 95 6.05 -0.39 -11.38
N LEU A 96 6.59 -0.10 -10.21
CA LEU A 96 6.12 -0.64 -8.93
C LEU A 96 4.71 -0.13 -8.55
N HIS A 97 4.36 1.10 -8.95
CA HIS A 97 3.04 1.71 -8.73
C HIS A 97 2.06 1.47 -9.89
N ALA A 98 2.45 0.74 -10.94
CA ALA A 98 1.55 0.43 -12.04
C ALA A 98 0.37 -0.42 -11.56
N ASP A 99 -0.84 -0.15 -12.08
CA ASP A 99 -2.07 -0.85 -11.71
C ASP A 99 -1.96 -2.38 -11.79
N LYS A 100 -1.22 -2.90 -12.78
CA LYS A 100 -1.00 -4.35 -12.96
C LYS A 100 -0.19 -5.02 -11.85
N LEU A 101 0.45 -4.24 -10.99
CA LEU A 101 1.24 -4.67 -9.82
C LEU A 101 0.65 -4.16 -8.50
N ASP A 102 -0.58 -3.59 -8.50
CA ASP A 102 -1.17 -3.02 -7.29
C ASP A 102 -1.23 -4.05 -6.14
N PRO A 103 -0.50 -3.80 -5.04
CA PRO A 103 -0.46 -4.72 -3.91
C PRO A 103 -1.76 -4.69 -3.09
N ASN A 104 -2.61 -3.67 -3.22
CA ASN A 104 -3.93 -3.66 -2.59
C ASN A 104 -4.90 -4.55 -3.35
N PHE A 105 -4.93 -4.51 -4.69
CA PHE A 105 -5.69 -5.49 -5.45
C PHE A 105 -5.20 -6.92 -5.18
N ALA A 106 -3.89 -7.15 -5.01
CA ALA A 106 -3.36 -8.45 -4.60
C ALA A 106 -3.95 -8.97 -3.27
N LEU A 107 -4.18 -8.07 -2.30
CA LEU A 107 -4.80 -8.41 -1.03
C LEU A 107 -6.25 -8.87 -1.20
N PHE A 108 -7.02 -8.15 -2.02
CA PHE A 108 -8.47 -8.34 -2.18
C PHE A 108 -8.88 -9.21 -3.38
N LEU A 109 -7.97 -9.61 -4.26
CA LEU A 109 -8.30 -10.49 -5.37
C LEU A 109 -8.67 -11.89 -4.87
N PHE A 110 -9.47 -12.62 -5.64
CA PHE A 110 -9.77 -14.02 -5.42
C PHE A 110 -10.02 -14.67 -6.77
N ARG A 111 -9.51 -15.88 -6.97
CA ARG A 111 -9.48 -16.55 -8.27
C ARG A 111 -10.54 -17.64 -8.44
N ASP A 112 -11.13 -18.06 -7.33
CA ASP A 112 -12.16 -19.09 -7.28
C ASP A 112 -13.07 -18.88 -6.06
N ASP A 113 -14.06 -19.76 -5.93
CA ASP A 113 -15.04 -19.71 -4.85
C ASP A 113 -14.45 -20.02 -3.47
N GLU A 114 -13.39 -20.82 -3.39
CA GLU A 114 -12.73 -21.15 -2.12
C GLU A 114 -11.99 -19.94 -1.58
N GLU A 115 -11.24 -19.25 -2.44
CA GLU A 115 -10.55 -18.00 -2.09
C GLU A 115 -11.55 -16.89 -1.76
N HIS A 116 -12.64 -16.78 -2.53
CA HIS A 116 -13.72 -15.83 -2.23
C HIS A 116 -14.29 -16.07 -0.83
N LYS A 117 -14.59 -17.32 -0.47
CA LYS A 117 -15.07 -17.69 0.86
C LYS A 117 -14.05 -17.35 1.94
N ALA A 118 -12.77 -17.64 1.72
CA ALA A 118 -11.70 -17.35 2.66
C ALA A 118 -11.50 -15.85 2.91
N LYS A 119 -11.77 -15.00 1.91
CA LYS A 119 -11.60 -13.54 2.00
C LYS A 119 -12.91 -12.77 2.28
N SER A 120 -14.04 -13.47 2.36
CA SER A 120 -15.37 -12.85 2.46
C SER A 120 -15.51 -11.91 3.67
N GLU A 121 -15.02 -12.31 4.84
CA GLU A 121 -15.12 -11.49 6.06
C GLU A 121 -14.33 -10.18 5.92
N LEU A 122 -13.07 -10.28 5.47
CA LEU A 122 -12.19 -9.14 5.25
C LEU A 122 -12.79 -8.15 4.26
N GLY A 123 -13.23 -8.65 3.09
CA GLY A 123 -13.80 -7.81 2.04
C GLY A 123 -15.10 -7.15 2.46
N ASN A 124 -16.03 -7.91 3.07
CA ASN A 124 -17.31 -7.37 3.52
C ASN A 124 -17.13 -6.31 4.62
N GLY A 125 -16.25 -6.55 5.60
CA GLY A 125 -15.98 -5.59 6.66
C GLY A 125 -15.37 -4.30 6.12
N PHE A 126 -14.34 -4.40 5.28
CA PHE A 126 -13.66 -3.22 4.73
C PHE A 126 -14.55 -2.44 3.76
N LEU A 127 -15.08 -3.09 2.73
CA LEU A 127 -15.86 -2.42 1.68
C LEU A 127 -17.22 -1.97 2.21
N GLY A 128 -17.83 -2.69 3.15
CA GLY A 128 -19.09 -2.33 3.77
C GLY A 128 -18.99 -1.08 4.65
N GLY A 129 -17.97 -1.00 5.52
CA GLY A 129 -17.71 0.20 6.32
C GLY A 129 -17.45 1.43 5.45
N ARG A 130 -16.72 1.24 4.34
CA ARG A 130 -16.47 2.28 3.34
C ARG A 130 -17.71 2.71 2.58
N GLN A 131 -18.58 1.76 2.21
CA GLN A 131 -19.84 2.05 1.54
C GLN A 131 -20.73 2.92 2.43
N ALA A 132 -20.88 2.55 3.70
CA ALA A 132 -21.67 3.30 4.66
C ALA A 132 -21.13 4.73 4.84
N ALA A 133 -19.81 4.89 4.97
CA ALA A 133 -19.18 6.20 5.10
C ALA A 133 -19.36 7.07 3.83
N LEU A 134 -19.25 6.48 2.63
CA LEU A 134 -19.50 7.19 1.38
C LEU A 134 -20.94 7.70 1.30
N GLU A 135 -21.91 6.86 1.63
CA GLU A 135 -23.33 7.23 1.63
C GLU A 135 -23.61 8.33 2.67
N GLU A 136 -23.05 8.21 3.86
CA GLU A 136 -23.15 9.23 4.94
C GLU A 136 -22.56 10.57 4.51
N TYR A 137 -21.31 10.60 4.06
CA TYR A 137 -20.64 11.85 3.71
C TYR A 137 -21.21 12.50 2.45
N SER A 138 -21.75 11.71 1.50
CA SER A 138 -22.27 12.25 0.23
C SER A 138 -23.43 13.22 0.40
N VAL A 139 -24.15 13.15 1.52
CA VAL A 139 -25.32 14.01 1.80
C VAL A 139 -24.97 15.24 2.65
N HIS A 140 -23.71 15.40 3.07
CA HIS A 140 -23.29 16.59 3.80
C HIS A 140 -23.31 17.83 2.89
N PRO A 141 -23.67 19.03 3.39
CA PRO A 141 -23.59 20.26 2.60
C PRO A 141 -22.19 20.50 2.01
N GLU A 142 -21.13 20.18 2.76
CA GLU A 142 -19.74 20.34 2.29
C GLU A 142 -19.33 19.35 1.20
N ALA A 143 -20.16 18.33 0.91
CA ALA A 143 -19.93 17.35 -0.15
C ALA A 143 -20.39 17.84 -1.52
N GLU A 144 -21.22 18.89 -1.60
CA GLU A 144 -21.76 19.42 -2.86
C GLU A 144 -20.65 19.70 -3.91
N PRO A 145 -19.51 20.34 -3.59
CA PRO A 145 -18.44 20.58 -4.56
C PRO A 145 -17.74 19.31 -5.05
N HIS A 146 -17.97 18.17 -4.38
CA HIS A 146 -17.33 16.88 -4.64
C HIS A 146 -18.33 15.81 -5.10
N LYS A 147 -19.53 16.20 -5.55
CA LYS A 147 -20.60 15.25 -5.93
C LYS A 147 -20.13 14.18 -6.91
N SER A 148 -19.38 14.55 -7.95
CA SER A 148 -18.87 13.59 -8.95
C SER A 148 -17.91 12.56 -8.34
N PHE A 149 -17.13 12.94 -7.32
CA PHE A 149 -16.28 12.00 -6.59
C PHE A 149 -17.13 10.99 -5.82
N TYR A 150 -18.13 11.46 -5.07
CA TYR A 150 -19.00 10.58 -4.30
C TYR A 150 -19.82 9.64 -5.19
N ASP A 151 -20.47 10.16 -6.23
CA ASP A 151 -21.27 9.33 -7.15
C ASP A 151 -20.42 8.19 -7.74
N GLY A 152 -19.21 8.51 -8.23
CA GLY A 152 -18.29 7.52 -8.79
C GLY A 152 -17.74 6.54 -7.76
N LYS A 153 -17.43 7.00 -6.54
CA LYS A 153 -16.91 6.13 -5.46
C LYS A 153 -17.98 5.24 -4.86
N ILE A 154 -19.21 5.72 -4.69
CA ILE A 154 -20.36 4.92 -4.26
C ILE A 154 -20.61 3.80 -5.26
N ALA A 155 -20.61 4.12 -6.57
CA ALA A 155 -20.79 3.11 -7.62
C ALA A 155 -19.67 2.05 -7.58
N SER A 156 -18.41 2.48 -7.70
CA SER A 156 -17.27 1.54 -7.78
C SER A 156 -17.05 0.72 -6.50
N ASN A 157 -17.18 1.31 -5.31
CA ASN A 157 -17.06 0.58 -4.04
C ASN A 157 -18.24 -0.40 -3.85
N GLY A 158 -19.46 0.01 -4.26
CA GLY A 158 -20.66 -0.82 -4.22
C GLY A 158 -20.58 -2.03 -5.14
N GLU A 159 -20.07 -1.85 -6.37
CA GLU A 159 -19.81 -2.95 -7.31
C GLU A 159 -18.82 -3.96 -6.72
N PHE A 160 -17.74 -3.47 -6.11
CA PHE A 160 -16.76 -4.37 -5.49
C PHE A 160 -17.32 -5.09 -4.26
N LEU A 161 -18.10 -4.39 -3.43
CA LEU A 161 -18.79 -4.99 -2.29
C LEU A 161 -19.79 -6.06 -2.73
N ALA A 162 -20.50 -5.84 -3.83
CA ALA A 162 -21.48 -6.81 -4.35
C ALA A 162 -20.82 -8.14 -4.74
N LEU A 163 -19.58 -8.13 -5.25
CA LEU A 163 -18.80 -9.35 -5.49
C LEU A 163 -18.61 -10.16 -4.20
N TYR A 164 -18.17 -9.50 -3.12
CA TYR A 164 -17.94 -10.11 -1.80
C TYR A 164 -19.22 -10.57 -1.09
N GLN A 165 -20.36 -9.99 -1.43
CA GLN A 165 -21.67 -10.38 -0.93
C GLN A 165 -22.31 -11.50 -1.75
N GLY A 166 -21.66 -11.97 -2.82
CA GLY A 166 -22.24 -12.94 -3.75
C GLY A 166 -23.45 -12.40 -4.52
N LYS A 167 -23.55 -11.07 -4.66
CA LYS A 167 -24.64 -10.36 -5.35
C LYS A 167 -24.28 -9.96 -6.78
N ALA A 168 -23.05 -10.22 -7.22
CA ALA A 168 -22.56 -9.95 -8.56
C ALA A 168 -21.90 -11.21 -9.17
N PRO A 169 -21.95 -11.38 -10.51
CA PRO A 169 -21.20 -12.42 -11.20
C PRO A 169 -19.68 -12.25 -10.97
N LYS A 170 -18.96 -13.36 -10.80
CA LYS A 170 -17.53 -13.34 -10.46
C LYS A 170 -16.59 -13.71 -11.60
N ASP A 171 -17.08 -14.22 -12.72
CA ASP A 171 -16.24 -14.78 -13.79
C ASP A 171 -15.22 -13.77 -14.36
N GLU A 172 -15.65 -12.53 -14.58
CA GLU A 172 -14.76 -11.45 -15.03
C GLU A 172 -13.74 -11.08 -13.94
N PHE A 173 -14.19 -11.02 -12.68
CA PHE A 173 -13.31 -10.72 -11.55
C PHE A 173 -12.28 -11.83 -11.31
N PHE A 174 -12.65 -13.10 -11.48
CA PHE A 174 -11.71 -14.22 -11.44
C PHE A 174 -10.66 -14.07 -12.55
N SER A 175 -11.09 -13.75 -13.78
CA SER A 175 -10.19 -13.54 -14.92
C SER A 175 -9.20 -12.39 -14.66
N GLN A 176 -9.69 -11.26 -14.16
CA GLN A 176 -8.86 -10.12 -13.74
C GLN A 176 -7.90 -10.52 -12.61
N SER A 177 -8.38 -11.26 -11.61
CA SER A 177 -7.60 -11.73 -10.47
C SER A 177 -6.47 -12.67 -10.89
N TYR A 178 -6.72 -13.57 -11.85
CA TYR A 178 -5.69 -14.41 -12.45
C TYR A 178 -4.65 -13.60 -13.21
N ALA A 179 -5.08 -12.66 -14.06
CA ALA A 179 -4.17 -11.82 -14.83
C ALA A 179 -3.26 -10.99 -13.90
N HIS A 180 -3.82 -10.36 -12.88
CA HIS A 180 -3.07 -9.57 -11.92
C HIS A 180 -2.08 -10.42 -11.10
N PHE A 181 -2.55 -11.56 -10.60
CA PHE A 181 -1.70 -12.49 -9.87
C PHE A 181 -0.50 -12.96 -10.71
N ASN A 182 -0.74 -13.27 -11.98
CA ASN A 182 0.31 -13.67 -12.91
C ASN A 182 1.30 -12.52 -13.18
N ASN A 183 0.82 -11.28 -13.34
CA ASN A 183 1.68 -10.10 -13.51
C ASN A 183 2.61 -9.91 -12.31
N ILE A 184 2.09 -10.03 -11.09
CA ILE A 184 2.90 -9.96 -9.86
C ILE A 184 3.90 -11.12 -9.80
N ALA A 185 3.48 -12.35 -10.11
CA ALA A 185 4.36 -13.51 -10.07
C ALA A 185 5.51 -13.38 -11.09
N THR A 186 5.23 -12.92 -12.30
CA THR A 186 6.23 -12.64 -13.34
C THR A 186 7.18 -11.52 -12.90
N PHE A 187 6.63 -10.39 -12.46
CA PHE A 187 7.46 -9.29 -11.96
C PHE A 187 8.37 -9.75 -10.82
N PHE A 188 7.83 -10.44 -9.83
CA PHE A 188 8.59 -10.96 -8.68
C PHE A 188 9.72 -11.90 -9.12
N LYS A 189 9.44 -12.87 -9.99
CA LYS A 189 10.45 -13.89 -10.35
C LYS A 189 11.47 -13.42 -11.35
N GLU A 190 11.07 -12.56 -12.29
CA GLU A 190 11.85 -12.27 -13.50
C GLU A 190 12.39 -10.85 -13.49
N ASN A 191 11.54 -9.85 -13.21
CA ASN A 191 11.91 -8.44 -13.37
C ASN A 191 12.51 -7.84 -12.11
N LEU A 192 11.95 -8.12 -10.93
CA LEU A 192 12.39 -7.54 -9.66
C LEU A 192 13.86 -7.89 -9.36
N VAL A 193 14.27 -9.09 -9.74
CA VAL A 193 15.63 -9.59 -9.51
C VAL A 193 16.70 -8.70 -10.17
N SER A 194 16.41 -8.04 -11.30
CA SER A 194 17.39 -7.17 -11.97
C SER A 194 17.62 -5.83 -11.25
N TYR A 195 16.72 -5.44 -10.34
CA TYR A 195 16.87 -4.23 -9.54
C TYR A 195 17.57 -4.49 -8.20
N LEU A 196 17.59 -5.74 -7.74
CA LEU A 196 18.11 -6.10 -6.42
C LEU A 196 19.60 -6.43 -6.45
N PRO A 197 20.38 -5.95 -5.47
CA PRO A 197 21.74 -6.43 -5.28
C PRO A 197 21.73 -7.89 -4.80
N LEU A 198 22.89 -8.55 -4.86
CA LEU A 198 23.06 -9.89 -4.26
C LEU A 198 22.82 -9.88 -2.74
N SER A 199 23.08 -8.74 -2.09
CA SER A 199 22.86 -8.53 -0.65
C SER A 199 22.66 -7.04 -0.35
N GLY A 200 21.88 -6.73 0.70
CA GLY A 200 21.59 -5.36 1.11
C GLY A 200 20.37 -4.79 0.39
N PHE A 201 20.44 -3.51 0.04
CA PHE A 201 19.34 -2.72 -0.50
C PHE A 201 19.69 -2.12 -1.88
N ILE A 202 18.69 -1.63 -2.63
CA ILE A 202 18.93 -0.89 -3.88
C ILE A 202 19.85 0.31 -3.61
N GLY A 203 19.68 0.96 -2.46
CA GLY A 203 20.54 2.02 -1.94
C GLY A 203 21.97 1.60 -1.60
N GLY A 204 22.24 0.30 -1.44
CA GLY A 204 23.52 -0.26 -1.01
C GLY A 204 23.45 -0.79 0.43
N GLU A 205 24.31 -0.28 1.32
CA GLU A 205 24.35 -0.71 2.73
C GLU A 205 23.13 -0.26 3.54
N ILE A 206 22.52 0.86 3.15
CA ILE A 206 21.30 1.41 3.74
C ILE A 206 20.21 1.51 2.68
N PRO A 207 18.92 1.39 3.06
CA PRO A 207 17.82 1.57 2.13
C PRO A 207 17.75 3.01 1.62
N ASP A 208 17.36 3.18 0.36
CA ASP A 208 17.08 4.48 -0.24
C ASP A 208 15.59 4.65 -0.58
N GLU A 209 15.27 5.67 -1.39
CA GLU A 209 13.90 5.98 -1.75
C GLU A 209 13.18 4.80 -2.45
N ASP A 210 13.85 4.10 -3.37
CA ASP A 210 13.29 2.93 -4.07
C ASP A 210 12.96 1.82 -3.06
N ASP A 211 13.84 1.63 -2.08
CA ASP A 211 13.68 0.60 -1.07
C ASP A 211 12.48 0.82 -0.15
N TYR A 212 12.13 2.06 0.17
CA TYR A 212 10.95 2.35 1.01
C TYR A 212 9.65 1.92 0.33
N HIS A 213 9.55 2.14 -0.97
CA HIS A 213 8.41 1.71 -1.77
C HIS A 213 8.40 0.19 -1.91
N LEU A 214 9.53 -0.41 -2.29
CA LEU A 214 9.63 -1.85 -2.54
C LEU A 214 9.45 -2.66 -1.25
N GLY A 215 10.05 -2.25 -0.14
CA GLY A 215 9.93 -2.95 1.15
C GLY A 215 8.47 -3.04 1.62
N ALA A 216 7.71 -1.95 1.49
CA ALA A 216 6.29 -1.96 1.80
C ALA A 216 5.46 -2.81 0.82
N TRP A 217 5.72 -2.68 -0.48
CA TRP A 217 5.07 -3.49 -1.51
C TRP A 217 5.31 -5.00 -1.26
N LEU A 218 6.56 -5.41 -1.06
CA LEU A 218 6.96 -6.79 -0.83
C LEU A 218 6.32 -7.37 0.44
N THR A 219 6.25 -6.59 1.51
CA THR A 219 5.56 -6.97 2.75
C THR A 219 4.07 -7.20 2.51
N ARG A 220 3.41 -6.35 1.71
CA ARG A 220 2.01 -6.57 1.33
C ARG A 220 1.81 -7.80 0.46
N ILE A 221 2.71 -8.05 -0.49
CA ILE A 221 2.64 -9.27 -1.32
C ILE A 221 2.78 -10.52 -0.44
N ALA A 222 3.74 -10.56 0.49
CA ALA A 222 3.87 -11.67 1.44
C ALA A 222 2.55 -11.93 2.20
N ALA A 223 1.95 -10.88 2.76
CA ALA A 223 0.67 -10.99 3.46
C ALA A 223 -0.47 -11.47 2.54
N SER A 224 -0.51 -10.99 1.28
CA SER A 224 -1.52 -11.42 0.29
C SER A 224 -1.43 -12.91 -0.07
N LEU A 225 -0.25 -13.51 0.11
CA LEU A 225 0.00 -14.94 -0.09
C LEU A 225 -0.20 -15.77 1.20
N GLY A 226 -0.61 -15.13 2.29
CA GLY A 226 -0.92 -15.79 3.55
C GLY A 226 0.23 -15.85 4.56
N ALA A 227 1.32 -15.10 4.36
CA ALA A 227 2.35 -14.94 5.39
C ALA A 227 1.73 -14.25 6.63
N LYS A 228 1.99 -14.82 7.81
CA LYS A 228 1.49 -14.28 9.09
C LYS A 228 2.54 -13.48 9.86
N ASN A 229 3.81 -13.72 9.57
CA ASN A 229 4.96 -13.09 10.19
C ASN A 229 6.13 -13.10 9.18
N LYS A 230 7.28 -12.54 9.59
CA LYS A 230 8.47 -12.45 8.75
C LYS A 230 9.08 -13.81 8.36
N ASP A 231 8.96 -14.81 9.21
CA ASP A 231 9.57 -16.12 9.03
C ASP A 231 8.80 -16.97 8.00
N ASP A 232 7.48 -16.80 7.94
CA ASP A 232 6.60 -17.53 7.01
C ASP A 232 6.64 -16.97 5.57
N ALA A 233 7.19 -15.77 5.36
CA ALA A 233 7.08 -15.06 4.09
C ALA A 233 7.73 -15.80 2.92
N ILE A 234 8.91 -16.40 3.12
CA ILE A 234 9.59 -17.16 2.07
C ILE A 234 8.72 -18.35 1.63
N SER A 235 8.20 -19.12 2.57
CA SER A 235 7.31 -20.24 2.26
C SER A 235 6.00 -19.79 1.60
N ALA A 236 5.47 -18.63 1.98
CA ALA A 236 4.29 -18.04 1.33
C ALA A 236 4.58 -17.68 -0.14
N PHE A 237 5.73 -17.07 -0.43
CA PHE A 237 6.16 -16.80 -1.81
C PHE A 237 6.32 -18.08 -2.61
N GLU A 238 6.99 -19.10 -2.05
CA GLU A 238 7.24 -20.37 -2.77
C GLU A 238 5.94 -21.09 -3.12
N LYS A 239 5.02 -21.17 -2.16
CA LYS A 239 3.71 -21.79 -2.34
C LYS A 239 2.85 -20.97 -3.31
N GLY A 240 2.76 -19.66 -3.09
CA GLY A 240 1.93 -18.77 -3.88
C GLY A 240 2.36 -18.73 -5.33
N PHE A 241 3.65 -18.50 -5.57
CA PHE A 241 4.19 -18.36 -6.91
C PHE A 241 4.64 -19.67 -7.53
N LYS A 242 4.56 -20.82 -6.84
CA LYS A 242 4.92 -22.15 -7.36
C LYS A 242 6.37 -22.22 -7.84
N GLY A 243 7.31 -22.18 -6.90
CA GLY A 243 8.74 -22.35 -7.18
C GLY A 243 9.64 -21.66 -6.16
N PRO A 244 10.96 -21.88 -6.22
CA PRO A 244 11.89 -21.27 -5.28
C PRO A 244 11.89 -19.74 -5.41
N VAL A 245 12.10 -19.05 -4.28
CA VAL A 245 12.30 -17.60 -4.28
C VAL A 245 13.72 -17.26 -4.76
N PRO A 246 13.88 -16.34 -5.73
CA PRO A 246 15.20 -15.86 -6.14
C PRO A 246 16.05 -15.38 -4.96
N ALA A 247 17.33 -15.78 -4.93
CA ALA A 247 18.23 -15.48 -3.81
C ALA A 247 18.34 -13.97 -3.47
N PRO A 248 18.39 -13.03 -4.44
CA PRO A 248 18.37 -11.59 -4.15
C PRO A 248 17.14 -11.16 -3.35
N ILE A 249 15.96 -11.73 -3.64
CA ILE A 249 14.71 -11.40 -2.92
C ILE A 249 14.75 -11.96 -1.50
N VAL A 250 15.25 -13.18 -1.31
CA VAL A 250 15.44 -13.76 0.03
C VAL A 250 16.38 -12.87 0.87
N SER A 251 17.50 -12.44 0.28
CA SER A 251 18.44 -11.55 0.96
C SER A 251 17.82 -10.20 1.28
N TYR A 252 17.07 -9.63 0.34
CA TYR A 252 16.39 -8.34 0.50
C TYR A 252 15.34 -8.37 1.62
N TRP A 253 14.52 -9.43 1.64
CA TRP A 253 13.52 -9.65 2.69
C TRP A 253 14.14 -9.71 4.08
N ARG A 254 15.22 -10.50 4.23
CA ARG A 254 15.96 -10.61 5.49
C ARG A 254 16.60 -9.28 5.89
N ALA A 255 17.16 -8.53 4.93
CA ALA A 255 17.74 -7.23 5.21
C ALA A 255 16.69 -6.25 5.78
N TRP A 256 15.48 -6.22 5.21
CA TRP A 256 14.39 -5.38 5.68
C TRP A 256 13.83 -5.79 7.05
N THR A 257 13.54 -7.08 7.24
CA THR A 257 12.80 -7.58 8.42
C THR A 257 13.59 -7.57 9.73
N GLU A 258 14.91 -7.33 9.65
CA GLU A 258 15.77 -7.08 10.82
C GLU A 258 15.93 -5.59 11.15
N ARG A 259 15.41 -4.68 10.31
CA ARG A 259 15.51 -3.23 10.58
C ARG A 259 14.51 -2.79 11.64
N ALA A 260 14.98 -1.96 12.58
CA ALA A 260 14.14 -1.34 13.60
C ALA A 260 12.96 -0.54 13.02
N SER A 261 13.15 0.11 11.87
CA SER A 261 12.09 0.85 11.16
C SER A 261 10.97 -0.07 10.66
N TRP A 262 11.31 -1.21 10.07
CA TRP A 262 10.36 -2.20 9.60
C TRP A 262 9.59 -2.81 10.78
N ILE A 263 10.30 -3.20 11.84
CA ILE A 263 9.71 -3.74 13.08
C ILE A 263 8.73 -2.74 13.71
N LYS A 264 9.10 -1.45 13.73
CA LYS A 264 8.23 -0.38 14.23
C LYS A 264 6.93 -0.24 13.42
N VAL A 265 7.00 -0.43 12.11
CA VAL A 265 5.83 -0.27 11.21
C VAL A 265 4.98 -1.53 11.15
N TYR A 266 5.58 -2.71 11.28
CA TYR A 266 4.91 -4.00 11.25
C TYR A 266 5.15 -4.82 12.53
N PRO A 267 4.77 -4.30 13.72
CA PRO A 267 5.04 -4.97 14.98
C PRO A 267 4.38 -6.34 15.07
N GLU A 268 3.20 -6.50 14.44
CA GLU A 268 2.44 -7.76 14.42
C GLU A 268 3.03 -8.83 13.48
N LEU A 269 3.98 -8.44 12.61
CA LEU A 269 4.65 -9.37 11.68
C LEU A 269 6.07 -9.75 12.13
N HIS A 270 6.58 -9.13 13.20
CA HIS A 270 7.93 -9.39 13.71
C HIS A 270 8.00 -10.62 14.60
#